data_AF-A0A6N9VE61-F1
#
_entry.id   AF-A0A6N9VE61-F1
#
_cell.length_a   1.000
_cell.length_b   1.000
_cell.length_c   1.000
_cell.angle_alpha   90.00
_cell.angle_beta   90.00
_cell.angle_gamma   90.00
#
_symmetry.space_group_name_H-M   'P 1'
#
loop_
_entity.id
_entity.type
_entity.pdbx_description
1 polymer ?
#
loop_
_entity_poly.entity_id
_entity_poly.type
_entity_poly.pdbx_seq_one_letter_code
_entity_poly.pdbx_strand_id
1 'polypeptide(L)'
;APVAAAAAAPAALAASVDYDVWRQEVAAVVAEARPWIESRTGSAGGEKQAIVLDIDNTALETHFHPFWELPTPAVRDVRDLARYADTRGVAVFFVTARPGIIHSLTDWNLKKAGYPVDGLYVRSLPDLFEEVSAYKTEQRAAIEAKGYKIIANIGNNTTDIVGGHAERTFKLPDYDGELS
;
A
#
# COMPACT_ATOMS: atom_id res chain seq x y z
N ALA A 1 57.83 9.74 5.04
CA ALA A 1 56.68 10.06 4.16
C ALA A 1 55.40 9.73 4.92
N PRO A 2 54.44 10.64 5.08
CA PRO A 2 53.18 10.28 5.71
C PRO A 2 52.30 9.56 4.69
N VAL A 3 51.73 8.43 5.09
CA VAL A 3 50.76 7.68 4.29
C VAL A 3 49.44 8.43 4.37
N ALA A 4 48.92 8.90 3.23
CA ALA A 4 47.62 9.51 3.14
C ALA A 4 46.55 8.45 3.47
N ALA A 5 45.77 8.69 4.54
CA ALA A 5 44.58 7.92 4.82
C ALA A 5 43.57 8.19 3.70
N ALA A 6 43.26 7.16 2.91
CA ALA A 6 42.17 7.22 1.96
C ALA A 6 40.86 7.41 2.74
N ALA A 7 40.18 8.55 2.50
CA ALA A 7 38.85 8.78 3.01
C ALA A 7 37.92 7.72 2.39
N ALA A 8 37.35 6.86 3.23
CA ALA A 8 36.30 5.94 2.81
C ALA A 8 35.10 6.76 2.31
N ALA A 9 34.66 6.47 1.08
CA ALA A 9 33.39 6.99 0.58
C ALA A 9 32.25 6.57 1.54
N PRO A 10 31.21 7.41 1.72
CA PRO A 10 30.08 7.01 2.55
C PRO A 10 29.50 5.72 1.98
N ALA A 11 29.52 4.66 2.79
CA ALA A 11 28.81 3.44 2.47
C ALA A 11 27.34 3.81 2.24
N ALA A 12 26.80 3.46 1.07
CA ALA A 12 25.36 3.40 0.90
C ALA A 12 24.82 2.58 2.09
N LEU A 13 23.79 3.09 2.78
CA LEU A 13 23.04 2.30 3.74
C LEU A 13 22.60 1.05 2.98
N ALA A 14 23.29 -0.08 3.19
CA ALA A 14 22.76 -1.36 2.78
C ALA A 14 21.43 -1.46 3.52
N ALA A 15 20.32 -1.42 2.78
CA ALA A 15 19.03 -1.68 3.36
C ALA A 15 19.14 -3.01 4.12
N SER A 16 18.73 -3.03 5.39
CA SER A 16 18.60 -4.26 6.18
C SER A 16 17.68 -5.26 5.48
N VAL A 17 16.79 -4.74 4.63
CA VAL A 17 15.86 -5.49 3.79
C VAL A 17 16.44 -5.71 2.38
N ASP A 18 16.58 -6.98 2.00
CA ASP A 18 16.91 -7.38 0.64
C ASP A 18 15.70 -7.20 -0.29
N TYR A 19 15.85 -6.40 -1.34
CA TYR A 19 14.77 -6.05 -2.27
C TYR A 19 14.21 -7.27 -3.01
N ASP A 20 15.06 -8.19 -3.46
CA ASP A 20 14.63 -9.34 -4.24
C ASP A 20 13.88 -10.35 -3.37
N VAL A 21 14.32 -10.52 -2.12
CA VAL A 21 13.59 -11.31 -1.11
C VAL A 21 12.24 -10.67 -0.80
N TRP A 22 12.21 -9.37 -0.50
CA TRP A 22 10.96 -8.64 -0.23
C TRP A 22 9.96 -8.75 -1.38
N ARG A 23 10.42 -8.60 -2.62
CA ARG A 23 9.54 -8.77 -3.78
C ARG A 23 8.98 -10.18 -3.92
N GLN A 24 9.77 -11.22 -3.65
CA GLN A 24 9.29 -12.60 -3.70
C GLN A 24 8.23 -12.88 -2.62
N GLU A 25 8.42 -12.35 -1.42
CA GLU A 25 7.46 -12.50 -0.33
C GLU A 25 6.16 -11.72 -0.60
N VAL A 26 6.25 -10.49 -1.12
CA VAL A 26 5.08 -9.74 -1.60
C VAL A 26 4.33 -10.52 -2.68
N ALA A 27 5.04 -11.07 -3.67
CA ALA A 27 4.43 -11.86 -4.74
C ALA A 27 3.71 -13.11 -4.20
N ALA A 28 4.24 -13.77 -3.17
CA ALA A 28 3.60 -14.91 -2.52
C ALA A 28 2.26 -14.50 -1.87
N VAL A 29 2.22 -13.38 -1.14
CA VAL A 29 0.98 -12.88 -0.54
C VAL A 29 -0.03 -12.47 -1.62
N VAL A 30 0.41 -11.83 -2.70
CA VAL A 30 -0.46 -11.49 -3.84
C VAL A 30 -1.01 -12.75 -4.52
N ALA A 31 -0.22 -13.82 -4.62
CA ALA A 31 -0.66 -15.10 -5.16
C ALA A 31 -1.75 -15.76 -4.30
N GLU A 32 -1.78 -15.51 -2.99
CA GLU A 32 -2.87 -15.92 -2.10
C GLU A 32 -4.11 -15.02 -2.24
N ALA A 33 -3.92 -13.71 -2.43
CA ALA A 33 -5.00 -12.74 -2.58
C ALA A 33 -5.77 -12.89 -3.89
N ARG A 34 -5.06 -13.24 -4.97
CA ARG A 34 -5.63 -13.35 -6.31
C ARG A 34 -6.83 -14.30 -6.42
N PRO A 35 -6.75 -15.59 -6.04
CA PRO A 35 -7.88 -16.52 -6.14
C PRO A 35 -9.05 -16.12 -5.24
N TRP A 36 -8.79 -15.46 -4.11
CA TRP A 36 -9.84 -14.91 -3.26
C TRP A 36 -10.64 -13.82 -3.99
N ILE A 37 -9.95 -12.81 -4.56
CA ILE A 37 -10.59 -11.75 -5.34
C ILE A 37 -11.32 -12.33 -6.55
N GLU A 38 -10.73 -13.31 -7.23
CA GLU A 38 -11.36 -14.01 -8.35
C GLU A 38 -12.69 -14.66 -7.97
N SER A 39 -12.70 -15.44 -6.90
CA SER A 39 -13.91 -16.13 -6.42
C SER A 39 -14.98 -15.13 -5.96
N ARG A 40 -14.56 -14.08 -5.25
CA ARG A 40 -15.49 -13.13 -4.64
C ARG A 40 -16.14 -12.19 -5.64
N THR A 41 -15.40 -11.84 -6.70
CA THR A 41 -15.94 -11.09 -7.84
C THR A 41 -16.86 -11.94 -8.73
N GLY A 42 -16.58 -13.24 -8.87
CA GLY A 42 -17.45 -14.17 -9.61
C GLY A 42 -18.83 -14.38 -8.98
N SER A 43 -19.00 -13.99 -7.72
CA SER A 43 -20.23 -14.12 -6.91
C SER A 43 -20.78 -12.76 -6.45
N ALA A 44 -20.35 -11.65 -7.05
CA ALA A 44 -20.69 -10.30 -6.62
C ALA A 44 -22.19 -9.97 -6.76
N GLY A 45 -22.87 -10.52 -7.78
CA GLY A 45 -24.25 -10.16 -8.09
C GLY A 45 -24.37 -8.65 -8.37
N GLY A 46 -25.12 -7.93 -7.52
CA GLY A 46 -25.26 -6.47 -7.56
C GLY A 46 -24.47 -5.72 -6.49
N GLU A 47 -23.61 -6.41 -5.72
CA GLU A 47 -22.81 -5.81 -4.66
C GLU A 47 -21.77 -4.85 -5.25
N LYS A 48 -21.70 -3.62 -4.71
CA LYS A 48 -20.60 -2.70 -5.02
C LYS A 48 -19.36 -3.19 -4.27
N GLN A 49 -18.40 -3.79 -4.94
CA GLN A 49 -17.21 -4.33 -4.28
C GLN A 49 -16.05 -3.32 -4.29
N ALA A 50 -15.20 -3.41 -3.28
CA ALA A 50 -13.99 -2.60 -3.16
C ALA A 50 -12.80 -3.43 -2.66
N ILE A 51 -11.59 -3.03 -3.06
CA ILE A 51 -10.36 -3.33 -2.34
C ILE A 51 -9.80 -2.05 -1.71
N VAL A 52 -9.09 -2.23 -0.60
CA VAL A 52 -8.36 -1.16 0.08
C VAL A 52 -6.88 -1.50 0.08
N LEU A 53 -6.05 -0.53 -0.28
CA LEU A 53 -4.60 -0.63 -0.30
C LEU A 53 -3.99 0.43 0.61
N ASP A 54 -2.99 0.05 1.41
CA ASP A 54 -2.01 1.02 1.91
C ASP A 54 -1.09 1.50 0.75
N ILE A 55 -0.27 2.52 0.99
CA ILE A 55 0.63 3.09 0.00
C ILE A 55 2.09 2.70 0.24
N ASP A 56 2.65 3.00 1.41
CA ASP A 56 4.09 2.98 1.63
C ASP A 56 4.56 1.53 1.80
N ASN A 57 5.43 1.06 0.91
CA ASN A 57 5.86 -0.35 0.79
C ASN A 57 4.70 -1.35 0.60
N THR A 58 3.52 -0.85 0.20
CA THR A 58 2.36 -1.65 -0.20
C THR A 58 2.00 -1.40 -1.66
N ALA A 59 1.66 -0.17 -2.02
CA ALA A 59 1.37 0.20 -3.42
C ALA A 59 2.60 0.81 -4.10
N LEU A 60 3.45 1.53 -3.36
CA LEU A 60 4.66 2.18 -3.85
C LEU A 60 5.89 1.68 -3.10
N GLU A 61 7.00 1.50 -3.80
CA GLU A 61 8.28 0.98 -3.26
C GLU A 61 9.06 2.04 -2.44
N THR A 62 8.42 2.74 -1.51
CA THR A 62 9.00 3.95 -0.88
C THR A 62 10.27 3.74 -0.06
N HIS A 63 10.50 2.56 0.50
CA HIS A 63 11.75 2.26 1.21
C HIS A 63 12.95 2.09 0.25
N PHE A 64 12.69 1.59 -0.96
CA PHE A 64 13.73 1.22 -1.91
C PHE A 64 14.10 2.34 -2.89
N HIS A 65 13.30 3.41 -2.93
CA HIS A 65 13.51 4.55 -3.81
C HIS A 65 13.55 5.84 -3.00
N PRO A 66 14.59 6.68 -3.16
CA PRO A 66 14.66 7.95 -2.46
C PRO A 66 13.45 8.84 -2.78
N PHE A 67 13.00 9.63 -1.80
CA PHE A 67 11.80 10.46 -1.96
C PHE A 67 11.91 11.53 -3.08
N TRP A 68 13.13 11.87 -3.52
CA TRP A 68 13.37 12.79 -4.63
C TRP A 68 13.31 12.11 -6.02
N GLU A 69 13.28 10.78 -6.06
CA GLU A 69 13.13 9.99 -7.28
C GLU A 69 11.65 9.70 -7.53
N LEU A 70 10.99 10.65 -8.21
CA LEU A 70 9.58 10.57 -8.55
C LEU A 70 9.37 10.30 -10.05
N PRO A 71 8.33 9.52 -10.42
CA PRO A 71 7.40 8.83 -9.53
C PRO A 71 8.07 7.65 -8.83
N THR A 72 7.76 7.44 -7.55
CA THR A 72 8.12 6.20 -6.85
C THR A 72 7.50 5.02 -7.61
N PRO A 73 8.28 3.98 -7.96
CA PRO A 73 7.75 2.81 -8.65
C PRO A 73 6.63 2.11 -7.89
N ALA A 74 5.71 1.49 -8.64
CA ALA A 74 4.69 0.63 -8.07
C ALA A 74 5.30 -0.67 -7.56
N VAL A 75 4.76 -1.18 -6.46
CA VAL A 75 4.88 -2.60 -6.13
C VAL A 75 4.11 -3.39 -7.20
N ARG A 76 4.86 -3.94 -8.17
CA ARG A 76 4.29 -4.42 -9.44
C ARG A 76 3.15 -5.42 -9.25
N ASP A 77 3.34 -6.42 -8.39
CA ASP A 77 2.35 -7.48 -8.15
C ASP A 77 1.06 -6.93 -7.53
N VAL A 78 1.17 -5.96 -6.61
CA VAL A 78 0.00 -5.29 -6.01
C VAL A 78 -0.73 -4.44 -7.05
N ARG A 79 -0.01 -3.74 -7.94
CA ARG A 79 -0.63 -2.99 -9.04
C ARG A 79 -1.37 -3.91 -10.01
N ASP A 80 -0.76 -5.02 -10.38
CA ASP A 80 -1.35 -5.96 -11.33
C ASP A 80 -2.56 -6.69 -10.70
N LEU A 81 -2.57 -6.90 -9.37
CA LEU A 81 -3.75 -7.33 -8.61
C LEU A 81 -4.85 -6.27 -8.60
N ALA A 82 -4.52 -5.00 -8.34
CA ALA A 82 -5.47 -3.89 -8.31
C ALA A 82 -6.14 -3.67 -9.67
N ARG A 83 -5.35 -3.67 -10.76
CA ARG A 83 -5.86 -3.60 -12.13
C ARG A 83 -6.80 -4.75 -12.45
N TYR A 84 -6.51 -5.96 -11.98
CA TYR A 84 -7.41 -7.07 -12.21
C TYR A 84 -8.72 -6.93 -11.44
N ALA A 85 -8.68 -6.48 -10.19
CA ALA A 85 -9.89 -6.18 -9.42
C ALA A 85 -10.74 -5.13 -10.16
N ASP A 86 -10.11 -4.05 -10.62
CA ASP A 86 -10.75 -2.98 -11.41
C ASP A 86 -11.39 -3.51 -12.70
N THR A 87 -10.69 -4.37 -13.47
CA THR A 87 -11.27 -4.99 -14.68
C THR A 87 -12.49 -5.88 -14.40
N ARG A 88 -12.74 -6.21 -13.14
CA ARG A 88 -13.89 -6.99 -12.66
C ARG A 88 -14.96 -6.13 -11.96
N GLY A 89 -14.85 -4.81 -12.05
CA GLY A 89 -15.81 -3.86 -11.48
C GLY A 89 -15.63 -3.60 -9.98
N VAL A 90 -14.47 -3.95 -9.43
CA VAL A 90 -14.14 -3.67 -8.03
C VAL A 90 -13.46 -2.31 -7.93
N ALA A 91 -13.96 -1.43 -7.08
CA ALA A 91 -13.34 -0.13 -6.83
C ALA A 91 -12.03 -0.27 -6.04
N VAL A 92 -11.04 0.56 -6.35
CA VAL A 92 -9.71 0.55 -5.72
C VAL A 92 -9.52 1.83 -4.90
N PHE A 93 -9.54 1.67 -3.58
CA PHE A 93 -9.31 2.74 -2.62
C PHE A 93 -7.94 2.65 -1.97
N PHE A 94 -7.36 3.80 -1.64
CA PHE A 94 -6.10 3.93 -0.94
C PHE A 94 -6.31 4.61 0.41
N VAL A 95 -5.82 4.00 1.49
CA VAL A 95 -5.90 4.55 2.85
C VAL A 95 -4.49 4.58 3.43
N THR A 96 -3.94 5.79 3.63
CA THR A 96 -2.54 5.99 3.99
C THR A 96 -2.38 6.91 5.21
N ALA A 97 -1.26 6.76 5.92
CA ALA A 97 -0.86 7.69 6.98
C ALA A 97 -0.18 8.96 6.45
N ARG A 98 0.06 9.08 5.13
CA ARG A 98 0.68 10.27 4.51
C ARG A 98 -0.12 11.53 4.85
N PRO A 99 0.56 12.67 5.10
CA PRO A 99 -0.11 13.91 5.45
C PRO A 99 -0.82 14.52 4.25
N GLY A 100 -1.99 15.12 4.47
CA GLY A 100 -2.84 15.64 3.40
C GLY A 100 -2.22 16.75 2.55
N ILE A 101 -1.17 17.42 3.05
CA ILE A 101 -0.40 18.41 2.30
C ILE A 101 0.26 17.83 1.04
N ILE A 102 0.50 16.51 0.98
CA ILE A 102 1.05 15.82 -0.19
C ILE A 102 0.01 14.98 -0.96
N HIS A 103 -1.29 15.24 -0.75
CA HIS A 103 -2.37 14.51 -1.41
C HIS A 103 -2.23 14.49 -2.94
N SER A 104 -2.13 15.68 -3.57
CA SER A 104 -2.06 15.79 -5.03
C SER A 104 -0.83 15.12 -5.62
N LEU A 105 0.30 15.16 -4.90
CA LEU A 105 1.53 14.48 -5.32
C LEU A 105 1.37 12.95 -5.24
N THR A 106 0.73 12.48 -4.17
CA THR A 106 0.47 11.05 -3.95
C THR A 106 -0.50 10.49 -5.00
N ASP A 107 -1.61 11.18 -5.26
CA ASP A 107 -2.58 10.82 -6.31
C ASP A 107 -1.92 10.79 -7.70
N TRP A 108 -1.11 11.80 -8.02
CA TRP A 108 -0.35 11.83 -9.27
C TRP A 108 0.60 10.64 -9.38
N ASN A 109 1.33 10.30 -8.31
CA ASN A 109 2.26 9.17 -8.31
C ASN A 109 1.53 7.83 -8.53
N LEU A 110 0.42 7.59 -7.82
CA LEU A 110 -0.37 6.35 -7.98
C LEU A 110 -0.84 6.18 -9.43
N LYS A 111 -1.38 7.24 -10.03
CA LYS A 111 -1.82 7.25 -11.43
C LYS A 111 -0.67 7.04 -12.40
N LYS A 112 0.48 7.67 -12.17
CA LYS A 112 1.69 7.49 -12.99
C LYS A 112 2.29 6.09 -12.88
N ALA A 113 2.27 5.51 -11.69
CA ALA A 113 2.70 4.15 -11.43
C ALA A 113 1.72 3.11 -12.03
N GLY A 114 0.50 3.56 -12.34
CA GLY A 114 -0.46 2.88 -13.19
C GLY A 114 -1.62 2.23 -12.44
N TYR A 115 -1.91 2.67 -11.23
CA TYR A 115 -3.06 2.20 -10.45
C TYR A 115 -4.38 2.82 -10.95
N PRO A 116 -5.48 2.04 -10.99
CA PRO A 116 -6.82 2.60 -10.91
C PRO A 116 -7.02 3.22 -9.51
N VAL A 117 -7.57 4.42 -9.43
CA VAL A 117 -7.73 5.17 -8.18
C VAL A 117 -9.15 5.71 -8.09
N ASP A 118 -10.02 5.03 -7.33
CA ASP A 118 -11.40 5.46 -7.06
C ASP A 118 -11.51 6.36 -5.83
N GLY A 119 -10.53 6.30 -4.94
CA GLY A 119 -10.40 7.25 -3.84
C GLY A 119 -9.09 7.13 -3.08
N LEU A 120 -8.63 8.26 -2.55
CA LEU A 120 -7.41 8.38 -1.76
C LEU A 120 -7.74 9.09 -0.45
N TYR A 121 -7.50 8.42 0.67
CA TYR A 121 -7.69 8.94 2.02
C TYR A 121 -6.32 9.13 2.69
N VAL A 122 -5.97 10.39 2.90
CA VAL A 122 -4.73 10.86 3.54
C VAL A 122 -5.06 11.46 4.90
N ARG A 123 -4.13 11.39 5.86
CA ARG A 123 -4.37 11.98 7.19
C ARG A 123 -4.42 13.49 7.10
N SER A 124 -5.48 14.09 7.65
CA SER A 124 -5.52 15.54 7.81
C SER A 124 -4.55 15.98 8.93
N LEU A 125 -4.11 17.24 8.92
CA LEU A 125 -3.17 17.74 9.94
C LEU A 125 -3.69 17.59 11.39
N PRO A 126 -4.98 17.83 11.69
CA PRO A 126 -5.56 17.51 13.01
C PRO A 126 -5.49 16.03 13.36
N ASP A 127 -5.73 15.15 12.38
CA ASP A 127 -5.77 13.71 12.62
C ASP A 127 -4.39 13.16 12.91
N LEU A 128 -3.27 13.87 12.63
CA LEU A 128 -1.90 13.41 12.89
C LEU A 128 -1.64 13.02 14.35
N PHE A 129 -2.42 13.54 15.29
CA PHE A 129 -2.33 13.22 16.72
C PHE A 129 -3.14 11.99 17.13
N GLU A 130 -3.99 11.46 16.24
CA GLU A 130 -4.75 10.24 16.47
C GLU A 130 -3.89 8.98 16.27
N GLU A 131 -4.38 7.85 16.76
CA GLU A 131 -3.73 6.57 16.54
C GLU A 131 -3.95 6.11 15.09
N VAL A 132 -2.88 5.69 14.40
CA VAL A 132 -2.91 5.43 12.95
C VAL A 132 -3.92 4.34 12.59
N SER A 133 -4.00 3.27 13.40
CA SER A 133 -4.91 2.16 13.13
C SER A 133 -6.38 2.56 13.30
N ALA A 134 -6.69 3.42 14.27
CA ALA A 134 -8.02 3.99 14.45
C ALA A 134 -8.45 4.82 13.23
N TYR A 135 -7.58 5.71 12.74
CA TYR A 135 -7.84 6.47 11.51
C TYR A 135 -8.09 5.54 10.32
N LYS A 136 -7.22 4.53 10.10
CA LYS A 136 -7.40 3.60 8.96
C LYS A 136 -8.69 2.79 9.07
N THR A 137 -9.07 2.40 10.29
CA THR A 137 -10.33 1.72 10.58
C THR A 137 -11.53 2.59 10.22
N GLU A 138 -11.51 3.86 10.62
CA GLU A 138 -12.57 4.81 10.30
C GLU A 138 -12.72 5.02 8.79
N GLN A 139 -11.61 5.15 8.06
CA GLN A 139 -11.68 5.32 6.60
C GLN A 139 -12.26 4.09 5.90
N ARG A 140 -11.97 2.87 6.38
CA ARG A 140 -12.62 1.65 5.85
C ARG A 140 -14.11 1.63 6.17
N ALA A 141 -14.51 2.00 7.38
CA ALA A 141 -15.92 2.14 7.73
C ALA A 141 -16.63 3.19 6.86
N ALA A 142 -15.97 4.30 6.53
CA ALA A 142 -16.49 5.33 5.65
C ALA A 142 -16.67 4.84 4.20
N ILE A 143 -15.80 3.96 3.71
CA ILE A 143 -15.96 3.29 2.42
C ILE A 143 -17.17 2.35 2.45
N GLU A 144 -17.35 1.55 3.51
CA GLU A 144 -18.53 0.70 3.66
C GLU A 144 -19.82 1.53 3.73
N ALA A 145 -19.80 2.67 4.43
CA ALA A 145 -20.93 3.60 4.50
C ALA A 145 -21.34 4.18 3.13
N LYS A 146 -20.45 4.18 2.13
CA LYS A 146 -20.75 4.52 0.72
C LYS A 146 -21.39 3.35 -0.06
N GLY A 147 -21.74 2.27 0.64
CA GLY A 147 -22.38 1.07 0.12
C GLY A 147 -21.42 0.07 -0.50
N TYR A 148 -20.11 0.19 -0.27
CA TYR A 148 -19.13 -0.77 -0.77
C TYR A 148 -18.97 -1.95 0.20
N LYS A 149 -18.78 -3.14 -0.35
CA LYS A 149 -18.25 -4.29 0.38
C LYS A 149 -16.75 -4.37 0.15
N ILE A 150 -15.96 -4.17 1.20
CA ILE A 150 -14.51 -4.32 1.12
C ILE A 150 -14.17 -5.81 1.15
N ILE A 151 -13.87 -6.38 -0.03
CA ILE A 151 -13.58 -7.80 -0.17
C ILE A 151 -12.13 -8.13 0.19
N ALA A 152 -11.21 -7.18 0.04
CA ALA A 152 -9.82 -7.35 0.42
C ALA A 152 -9.22 -6.03 0.92
N ASN A 153 -8.43 -6.13 1.98
CA ASN A 153 -7.60 -5.04 2.49
C ASN A 153 -6.14 -5.49 2.54
N ILE A 154 -5.25 -4.77 1.87
CA ILE A 154 -3.84 -5.13 1.71
C ILE A 154 -2.97 -4.01 2.26
N GLY A 155 -2.03 -4.37 3.13
CA GLY A 155 -1.10 -3.44 3.75
C GLY A 155 0.11 -4.17 4.31
N ASN A 156 1.20 -3.44 4.51
CA ASN A 156 2.44 -3.99 5.03
C ASN A 156 2.58 -3.74 6.53
N ASN A 157 1.85 -2.83 7.16
CA ASN A 157 1.90 -2.61 8.60
C ASN A 157 0.70 -3.26 9.32
N THR A 158 0.88 -3.69 10.57
CA THR A 158 -0.22 -4.20 11.41
C THR A 158 -1.37 -3.18 11.51
N THR A 159 -1.06 -1.88 11.58
CA THR A 159 -2.04 -0.79 11.63
C THR A 159 -2.93 -0.71 10.39
N ASP A 160 -2.51 -1.29 9.27
CA ASP A 160 -3.30 -1.33 8.03
C ASP A 160 -4.44 -2.33 8.12
N ILE A 161 -4.28 -3.37 8.95
CA ILE A 161 -5.07 -4.59 8.88
C ILE A 161 -5.99 -4.76 10.08
N VAL A 162 -5.58 -4.29 11.25
CA VAL A 162 -6.38 -4.35 12.47
C VAL A 162 -7.60 -3.41 12.38
N GLY A 163 -8.65 -3.72 13.15
CA GLY A 163 -9.87 -2.90 13.23
C GLY A 163 -11.01 -3.35 12.31
N GLY A 164 -10.84 -4.37 11.47
CA GLY A 164 -11.91 -4.96 10.66
C GLY A 164 -12.28 -4.13 9.43
N HIS A 165 -13.56 -4.17 9.04
CA HIS A 165 -14.11 -3.52 7.83
C HIS A 165 -13.50 -4.04 6.52
N ALA A 166 -13.18 -5.34 6.49
CA ALA A 166 -12.83 -6.07 5.27
C ALA A 166 -13.20 -7.55 5.46
N GLU A 167 -13.68 -8.22 4.41
CA GLU A 167 -13.95 -9.67 4.48
C GLU A 167 -12.67 -10.48 4.68
N ARG A 168 -11.58 -10.04 4.05
CA ARG A 168 -10.26 -10.66 4.17
C ARG A 168 -9.17 -9.62 4.13
N THR A 169 -8.11 -9.90 4.88
CA THR A 169 -6.93 -9.05 4.97
C THR A 169 -5.70 -9.81 4.51
N PHE A 170 -4.74 -9.09 3.91
CA PHE A 170 -3.50 -9.66 3.41
C PHE A 170 -2.33 -8.78 3.88
N LYS A 171 -1.49 -9.34 4.74
CA LYS A 171 -0.34 -8.67 5.34
C LYS A 171 0.89 -8.91 4.48
N LEU A 172 1.45 -7.83 3.95
CA LEU A 172 2.77 -7.85 3.32
C LEU A 172 3.88 -7.82 4.39
N PRO A 173 5.09 -8.30 4.07
CA PRO A 173 6.23 -8.22 4.98
C PRO A 173 6.58 -6.76 5.33
N ASP A 174 6.86 -6.51 6.61
CA ASP A 174 7.40 -5.24 7.14
C ASP A 174 8.72 -5.37 7.89
N TYR A 175 9.25 -6.58 8.06
CA TYR A 175 10.51 -6.87 8.76
C TYR A 175 10.60 -6.18 10.12
N ASP A 176 9.67 -6.49 11.02
CA ASP A 176 9.59 -5.91 12.37
C ASP A 176 9.46 -4.36 12.37
N GLY A 177 8.88 -3.80 11.30
CA GLY A 177 8.59 -2.37 11.16
C GLY A 177 9.63 -1.59 10.36
N GLU A 178 10.67 -2.23 9.83
CA GLU A 178 11.67 -1.57 8.98
C GLU A 178 11.09 -0.99 7.68
N LEU A 179 9.92 -1.48 7.24
CA LEU A 179 9.19 -0.95 6.08
C LEU A 179 7.96 -0.09 6.44
N SER A 180 7.85 0.39 7.68
CA SER A 180 6.70 1.21 8.10
C SER A 180 6.64 2.60 7.44
#